data_AF-A0A2H6NCP1-F1
#
_entry.id   AF-A0A2H6NCP1-F1
#
_cell.length_a   1.000
_cell.length_b   1.000
_cell.length_c   1.000
_cell.angle_alpha   90.00
_cell.angle_beta   90.00
_cell.angle_gamma   90.00
#
_symmetry.space_group_name_H-M   'P 1'
#
loop_
_entity.id
_entity.type
_entity.pdbx_description
1 polymer ?
#
loop_
_entity_poly.entity_id
_entity_poly.type
_entity_poly.pdbx_seq_one_letter_code
_entity_poly.pdbx_strand_id
1 'polypeptide(L)'
;MIWMSPELRTDILEVEIEPSVWAVHNPIKLIWRGVKNNLRWTLNQAILRDKEFTQPAAIEIGFFFRENTREDISLQNLWDTAKAYFRGLAITHVAKKTKRKRDGL
;
A
#
# COMPACT_ATOMS: atom_id res chain seq x y z
N MET A 1 -13.17 -30.51 -8.42
CA MET A 1 -11.70 -30.68 -8.39
C MET A 1 -11.08 -29.31 -8.17
N ILE A 2 -10.13 -29.18 -7.23
CA ILE A 2 -9.39 -27.93 -7.01
C ILE A 2 -7.95 -28.17 -7.47
N TRP A 3 -7.46 -27.36 -8.40
CA TRP A 3 -6.07 -27.38 -8.84
C TRP A 3 -5.40 -26.09 -8.37
N MET A 4 -4.21 -26.20 -7.82
CA MET A 4 -3.46 -25.04 -7.31
C MET A 4 -1.97 -25.29 -7.35
N SER A 5 -1.21 -24.19 -7.29
CA SER A 5 0.25 -24.23 -7.29
C SER A 5 0.80 -24.77 -5.95
N PRO A 6 1.99 -25.38 -5.94
CA PRO A 6 2.59 -25.92 -4.71
C PRO A 6 2.76 -24.88 -3.60
N GLU A 7 2.96 -23.61 -3.96
CA GLU A 7 3.18 -22.50 -3.02
C GLU A 7 1.92 -22.16 -2.24
N LEU A 8 0.74 -22.25 -2.86
CA LEU A 8 -0.54 -21.99 -2.20
C LEU A 8 -0.97 -23.14 -1.29
N ARG A 9 -0.41 -24.34 -1.50
CA ARG A 9 -0.74 -25.54 -0.72
C ARG A 9 -0.38 -25.39 0.76
N THR A 10 0.72 -24.70 1.08
CA THR A 10 1.17 -24.51 2.47
C THR A 10 0.28 -23.56 3.27
N ASP A 11 -0.53 -22.76 2.58
CA ASP A 11 -1.43 -21.79 3.21
C ASP A 11 -2.85 -22.34 3.40
N ILE A 12 -3.18 -23.53 2.89
CA ILE A 12 -4.49 -24.13 3.12
C ILE A 12 -4.65 -24.50 4.60
N LEU A 13 -5.78 -24.09 5.19
CA LEU A 13 -6.19 -24.46 6.55
C LEU A 13 -7.22 -25.59 6.53
N GLU A 14 -8.18 -25.52 5.61
CA GLU A 14 -9.30 -26.46 5.55
C GLU A 14 -9.79 -26.64 4.11
N VAL A 15 -10.12 -27.87 3.74
CA VAL A 15 -10.85 -28.19 2.52
C VAL A 15 -11.96 -29.16 2.89
N GLU A 16 -13.20 -28.77 2.66
CA GLU A 16 -14.38 -29.57 2.98
C GLU A 16 -15.33 -29.64 1.78
N ILE A 17 -15.99 -30.78 1.59
CA ILE A 17 -17.09 -30.93 0.65
C ILE A 17 -18.37 -30.90 1.49
N GLU A 18 -19.11 -29.80 1.41
CA GLU A 18 -20.32 -29.62 2.21
C GLU A 18 -21.49 -30.38 1.57
N PRO A 19 -22.31 -31.10 2.36
CA PRO A 19 -23.45 -31.83 1.81
C PRO A 19 -24.51 -30.88 1.27
N SER A 20 -24.96 -31.13 0.03
CA SER A 20 -26.08 -30.42 -0.58
C SER A 20 -27.21 -31.40 -0.92
N VAL A 21 -28.43 -31.07 -0.52
CA VAL A 21 -29.64 -31.80 -0.94
C VAL A 21 -30.33 -31.17 -2.15
N TRP A 22 -29.82 -30.04 -2.63
CA TRP A 22 -30.48 -29.22 -3.66
C TRP A 22 -29.81 -29.35 -5.04
N ALA A 23 -28.57 -29.83 -5.10
CA ALA A 23 -27.81 -29.95 -6.33
C ALA A 23 -27.17 -31.33 -6.45
N VAL A 24 -26.96 -31.78 -7.69
CA VAL A 24 -26.22 -33.02 -8.01
C VAL A 24 -24.71 -32.89 -7.71
N HIS A 25 -24.28 -31.68 -7.33
CA HIS A 25 -22.92 -31.39 -6.92
C HIS A 25 -22.91 -30.76 -5.54
N ASN A 26 -22.09 -31.33 -4.66
CA ASN A 26 -21.82 -30.79 -3.34
C ASN A 26 -20.87 -29.58 -3.47
N PRO A 27 -21.14 -28.45 -2.77
CA PRO A 27 -20.21 -27.33 -2.70
C PRO A 27 -18.89 -27.74 -2.05
N ILE A 28 -17.80 -27.08 -2.47
CA ILE A 28 -16.47 -27.27 -1.88
C ILE A 28 -16.08 -25.98 -1.17
N LYS A 29 -15.81 -26.08 0.13
CA LYS A 29 -15.36 -25.00 1.01
C LYS A 29 -13.84 -25.10 1.16
N LEU A 30 -13.15 -23.97 0.98
CA LEU A 30 -11.71 -23.84 1.10
C LEU A 30 -11.40 -22.67 2.04
N ILE A 31 -10.72 -22.95 3.15
CA ILE A 31 -10.18 -21.94 4.06
C ILE A 31 -8.67 -21.93 3.91
N TRP A 32 -8.08 -20.76 3.74
CA TRP A 32 -6.63 -20.58 3.72
C TRP A 32 -6.18 -19.47 4.68
N ARG A 33 -4.92 -19.51 5.08
CA ARG A 33 -4.27 -18.60 6.04
C ARG A 33 -4.24 -17.16 5.53
N GLY A 34 -4.05 -17.00 4.23
CA GLY A 34 -4.05 -15.73 3.53
C GLY A 34 -2.81 -14.94 3.89
N VAL A 35 -1.99 -14.59 2.90
CA VAL A 35 -0.94 -13.63 3.17
C VAL A 35 -1.61 -12.28 3.36
N LYS A 36 -1.41 -11.66 4.54
CA LYS A 36 -1.76 -10.25 4.75
C LYS A 36 -0.77 -9.39 3.97
N ASN A 37 -0.86 -9.44 2.64
CA ASN A 37 -0.13 -8.53 1.79
C ASN A 37 -0.76 -7.16 2.04
N ASN A 38 -0.04 -6.31 2.79
CA ASN A 38 -0.28 -4.88 2.76
C ASN A 38 0.15 -4.38 1.37
N LEU A 39 -0.59 -4.75 0.32
CA LEU A 39 -0.44 -4.21 -1.05
C LEU A 39 -0.58 -2.69 -1.03
N ARG A 40 -1.27 -2.18 -0.01
CA ARG A 40 -1.38 -0.76 0.28
C ARG A 40 -0.16 -0.30 1.06
N TRP A 41 0.72 0.42 0.37
CA TRP A 41 1.75 1.22 1.02
C TRP A 41 1.15 2.10 2.10
N THR A 42 1.86 2.18 3.21
CA THR A 42 1.50 2.99 4.37
C THR A 42 2.65 3.91 4.71
N LEU A 43 2.36 5.16 5.03
CA LEU A 43 3.35 6.13 5.45
C LEU A 43 3.95 5.72 6.81
N ASN A 44 5.28 5.64 6.89
CA ASN A 44 5.95 5.42 8.17
C ASN A 44 5.85 6.69 9.02
N GLN A 45 5.05 6.66 10.09
CA GLN A 45 4.81 7.82 10.95
C GLN A 45 6.08 8.37 11.62
N ALA A 46 7.15 7.58 11.76
CA ALA A 46 8.41 8.07 12.31
C ALA A 46 9.03 9.18 11.46
N ILE A 47 8.79 9.20 10.14
CA ILE A 47 9.35 10.24 9.26
C ILE A 47 8.70 11.60 9.51
N LEU A 48 7.47 11.63 10.05
CA LEU A 48 6.78 12.87 10.41
C LEU A 48 7.40 13.53 11.65
N ARG A 49 8.27 12.83 12.38
CA ARG A 49 9.07 13.40 13.48
C ARG A 49 10.46 13.82 13.04
N ASP A 50 10.86 13.46 11.82
CA ASP A 50 12.17 13.77 11.25
C ASP A 50 12.16 15.21 10.70
N LYS A 51 12.94 16.09 11.34
CA LYS A 51 13.05 17.49 10.90
C LYS A 51 13.70 17.62 9.52
N GLU A 52 14.59 16.68 9.16
CA GLU A 52 15.23 16.66 7.84
C GLU A 52 14.23 16.37 6.72
N PHE A 53 13.09 15.75 7.04
CA PHE A 53 12.01 15.51 6.10
C PHE A 53 10.93 16.59 6.19
N THR A 54 10.47 16.91 7.40
CA THR A 54 9.28 17.75 7.58
C THR A 54 9.46 19.19 7.13
N GLN A 55 10.64 19.80 7.35
CA GLN A 55 10.88 21.18 6.92
C GLN A 55 10.92 21.31 5.39
N PRO A 56 11.73 20.50 4.65
CA PRO A 56 11.70 20.56 3.19
C PRO A 56 10.34 20.14 2.62
N ALA A 57 9.71 19.10 3.15
CA ALA A 57 8.41 18.64 2.65
C ALA A 57 7.32 19.72 2.79
N ALA A 58 7.32 20.50 3.87
CA ALA A 58 6.38 21.62 4.03
C ALA A 58 6.59 22.70 2.98
N ILE A 59 7.85 23.02 2.64
CA ILE A 59 8.19 23.98 1.58
C ILE A 59 7.71 23.47 0.22
N GLU A 60 8.03 22.22 -0.12
CA GLU A 60 7.66 21.58 -1.39
C GLU A 60 6.13 21.47 -1.55
N ILE A 61 5.40 21.09 -0.50
CA ILE A 61 3.92 21.05 -0.53
C ILE A 61 3.35 22.46 -0.70
N GLY A 62 3.91 23.46 -0.01
CA GLY A 62 3.49 24.86 -0.16
C GLY A 62 3.72 25.38 -1.59
N PHE A 63 4.84 25.01 -2.20
CA PHE A 63 5.11 25.27 -3.61
C PHE A 63 4.11 24.56 -4.53
N PHE A 64 3.86 23.26 -4.30
CA PHE A 64 2.87 22.49 -5.07
C PHE A 64 1.51 23.18 -5.09
N PHE A 65 0.96 23.56 -3.93
CA PHE A 65 -0.35 24.21 -3.90
C PHE A 65 -0.35 25.57 -4.57
N ARG A 66 0.71 26.35 -4.45
CA ARG A 66 0.82 27.66 -5.12
C ARG A 66 0.72 27.54 -6.64
N GLU A 67 1.44 26.57 -7.22
CA GLU A 67 1.53 26.41 -8.68
C GLU A 67 0.35 25.64 -9.28
N ASN A 68 -0.29 24.78 -8.49
CA ASN A 68 -1.32 23.86 -8.99
C ASN A 68 -2.75 24.25 -8.56
N THR A 69 -2.92 25.27 -7.72
CA THR A 69 -4.26 25.82 -7.43
C THR A 69 -4.69 26.71 -8.59
N ARG A 70 -5.51 26.15 -9.47
CA ARG A 70 -6.11 26.87 -10.60
C ARG A 70 -7.63 26.72 -10.54
N GLU A 71 -8.35 27.70 -11.08
CA GLU A 71 -9.83 27.71 -11.06
C GLU A 71 -10.45 26.54 -11.84
N ASP A 72 -9.72 25.99 -12.83
CA ASP A 72 -10.14 24.88 -13.68
C ASP A 72 -9.92 23.49 -13.05
N ILE A 73 -9.24 23.40 -11.90
CA ILE A 73 -8.90 22.14 -11.25
C ILE A 73 -9.84 21.89 -10.07
N SER A 74 -10.48 20.71 -10.05
CA SER A 74 -11.32 20.32 -8.92
C SER A 74 -10.49 20.14 -7.63
N LEU A 75 -11.06 20.51 -6.49
CA LEU A 75 -10.41 20.33 -5.18
C LEU A 75 -10.01 18.86 -4.93
N GLN A 76 -10.82 17.92 -5.42
CA GLN A 76 -10.53 16.49 -5.32
C GLN A 76 -9.26 16.12 -6.10
N ASN A 77 -9.13 16.56 -7.35
CA ASN A 77 -7.97 16.28 -8.18
C ASN A 77 -6.71 16.94 -7.60
N LEU A 78 -6.83 18.17 -7.11
CA LEU A 78 -5.75 18.88 -6.45
C LEU A 78 -5.26 18.10 -5.22
N TRP A 79 -6.19 17.63 -4.39
CA TRP A 79 -5.88 16.87 -3.18
C TRP A 79 -5.27 15.49 -3.48
N ASP A 80 -5.82 14.76 -4.46
CA ASP A 80 -5.29 13.46 -4.86
C ASP A 80 -3.87 13.57 -5.42
N THR A 81 -3.61 14.60 -6.22
CA THR A 81 -2.28 14.88 -6.76
C THR A 81 -1.31 15.32 -5.66
N ALA A 82 -1.74 16.17 -4.72
CA ALA A 82 -0.93 16.59 -3.57
C ALA A 82 -0.49 15.38 -2.72
N LYS A 83 -1.41 14.44 -2.46
CA LYS A 83 -1.09 13.20 -1.75
C LYS A 83 -0.07 12.34 -2.50
N ALA A 84 -0.23 12.20 -3.81
CA ALA A 84 0.70 11.44 -4.64
C ALA A 84 2.10 12.07 -4.64
N TYR A 85 2.16 13.40 -4.77
CA TYR A 85 3.40 14.18 -4.72
C TYR A 85 4.11 14.03 -3.37
N PHE A 86 3.40 14.25 -2.26
CA PHE A 86 3.93 14.07 -0.90
C PHE A 86 4.47 12.65 -0.67
N ARG A 87 3.76 11.64 -1.18
CA ARG A 87 4.21 10.25 -1.10
C ARG A 87 5.52 10.02 -1.84
N GLY A 88 5.71 10.64 -3.01
CA GLY A 88 6.97 10.61 -3.74
C GLY A 88 8.13 11.18 -2.93
N LEU A 89 7.91 12.31 -2.25
CA LEU A 89 8.88 12.91 -1.34
C LEU A 89 9.24 11.96 -0.19
N ALA A 90 8.23 11.37 0.46
CA ALA A 90 8.41 10.44 1.57
C ALA A 90 9.22 9.20 1.17
N ILE A 91 8.87 8.57 0.05
CA ILE A 91 9.58 7.39 -0.47
C ILE A 91 11.03 7.73 -0.79
N THR A 92 11.28 8.87 -1.44
CA THR A 92 12.63 9.33 -1.80
C THR A 92 13.48 9.59 -0.56
N HIS A 93 12.92 10.23 0.47
CA HIS A 93 13.62 10.47 1.74
C HIS A 93 14.03 9.17 2.42
N VAL A 94 13.08 8.22 2.55
CA VAL A 94 13.35 6.92 3.17
C VAL A 94 14.41 6.14 2.40
N ALA A 95 14.35 6.15 1.07
CA ALA A 95 15.36 5.51 0.22
C ALA A 95 16.75 6.11 0.42
N LYS A 96 16.86 7.45 0.42
CA LYS A 96 18.13 8.16 0.68
C LYS A 96 18.69 7.82 2.07
N LYS A 97 17.84 7.83 3.10
CA LYS A 97 18.25 7.52 4.48
C LYS A 97 18.71 6.07 4.64
N THR A 98 18.02 5.14 3.98
CA THR A 98 18.41 3.72 3.95
C THR A 98 19.76 3.54 3.28
N LYS A 99 19.99 4.25 2.17
CA LYS A 99 21.28 4.25 1.47
C LYS A 99 22.41 4.80 2.35
N ARG A 100 22.23 5.96 3.00
CA ARG A 100 23.22 6.55 3.91
C ARG A 100 23.62 5.59 5.03
N LYS A 101 22.63 4.98 5.69
CA LYS A 101 22.86 3.96 6.73
C LYS A 101 23.66 2.75 6.24
N ARG A 102 23.39 2.29 5.01
CA ARG A 102 24.12 1.17 4.40
C ARG A 102 25.56 1.56 4.07
N ASP A 103 25.76 2.79 3.61
CA ASP A 103 27.05 3.30 3.17
C ASP A 103 27.89 3.88 4.34
N GLY A 104 27.38 3.81 5.59
CA GLY A 104 28.08 4.26 6.80
C GLY A 104 28.17 5.77 6.98
N LEU A 105 27.31 6.53 6.27
CA LEU A 105 27.26 8.00 6.24
C LEU A 105 26.15 8.56 7.15
#